data_AF-A0A961QU78-F1
#
_entry.id   AF-A0A961QU78-F1
#
_cell.length_a   1.000
_cell.length_b   1.000
_cell.length_c   1.000
_cell.angle_alpha   90.00
_cell.angle_beta   90.00
_cell.angle_gamma   90.00
#
_symmetry.space_group_name_H-M   'P 1'
#
loop_
_entity.id
_entity.type
_entity.pdbx_description
1 polymer ?
#
loop_
_entity_poly.entity_id
_entity_poly.type
_entity_poly.pdbx_seq_one_letter_code
_entity_poly.pdbx_strand_id
1 'polypeptide(L)'
;MTLFRGLRALALALILPLVAGCAAVSSLDSAARSLDTFEMLPLPPAGGSGAVSGRTLYVAVPTASAAIASDRIMVKPNPLQIAFLPGSRWVDELPLHVQSLLVRSLANTGRIGFVTSQTAGPLPDYVLQTDIGAFQAEVTPA
;
A
#
# COMPACT_ATOMS: atom_id res chain seq x y z
N MET A 1 -30.25 17.16 55.22
CA MET A 1 -28.92 16.85 54.62
C MET A 1 -28.88 15.55 53.79
N THR A 2 -29.88 14.67 53.88
CA THR A 2 -29.97 13.40 53.12
C THR A 2 -30.57 13.55 51.71
N LEU A 3 -31.54 14.47 51.52
CA LEU A 3 -32.14 14.79 50.21
C LEU A 3 -31.12 15.32 49.18
N PHE A 4 -30.21 16.19 49.59
CA PHE A 4 -29.14 16.71 48.72
C PHE A 4 -28.10 15.65 48.31
N ARG A 5 -27.93 14.59 49.11
CA ARG A 5 -27.05 13.46 48.81
C ARG A 5 -27.66 12.53 47.76
N GLY A 6 -28.97 12.29 47.83
CA GLY A 6 -29.72 11.52 46.82
C GLY A 6 -29.77 12.22 45.46
N LEU A 7 -29.98 13.55 45.45
CA LEU A 7 -30.02 14.32 44.21
C LEU A 7 -28.65 14.37 43.50
N ARG A 8 -27.55 14.45 44.27
CA ARG A 8 -26.18 14.37 43.72
C ARG A 8 -25.86 12.99 43.14
N ALA A 9 -26.29 11.91 43.80
CA ALA A 9 -26.08 10.54 43.30
C ALA A 9 -26.87 10.27 42.01
N LEU A 10 -28.10 10.78 41.92
CA LEU A 10 -28.94 10.67 40.71
C LEU A 10 -28.34 11.47 39.54
N ALA A 11 -27.84 12.67 39.80
CA ALA A 11 -27.17 13.49 38.79
C ALA A 11 -25.88 12.82 38.27
N LEU A 12 -25.08 12.20 39.14
CA LEU A 12 -23.86 11.50 38.73
C LEU A 12 -24.15 10.25 37.88
N ALA A 13 -25.21 9.51 38.22
CA ALA A 13 -25.64 8.32 37.49
C ALA A 13 -26.14 8.65 36.07
N LEU A 14 -26.71 9.85 35.87
CA LEU A 14 -27.18 10.29 34.55
C LEU A 14 -26.04 10.84 33.68
N ILE A 15 -24.99 11.42 34.26
CA ILE A 15 -23.87 12.03 33.51
C ILE A 15 -22.85 11.00 33.02
N LEU A 16 -22.61 9.92 33.78
CA LEU A 16 -21.67 8.85 33.40
C LEU A 16 -21.90 8.24 31.99
N PRO A 17 -23.13 7.88 31.58
CA PRO A 17 -23.37 7.32 30.25
C PRO A 17 -23.18 8.32 29.11
N LEU A 18 -23.37 9.63 29.35
CA LEU A 18 -23.15 10.64 28.30
C LEU A 18 -21.67 10.83 27.97
N VAL A 19 -20.76 10.69 28.95
CA VAL A 19 -19.32 10.82 28.72
C VAL A 19 -18.74 9.58 28.03
N ALA A 20 -19.26 8.39 28.34
CA ALA A 20 -18.88 7.15 27.65
C ALA A 20 -19.28 7.16 26.16
N GLY A 21 -20.36 7.86 25.80
CA GLY A 21 -20.81 8.02 24.42
C GLY A 21 -19.81 8.75 23.53
N CYS A 22 -19.16 9.81 24.02
CA CYS A 22 -18.18 10.58 23.22
C CYS A 22 -16.91 9.79 22.91
N ALA A 23 -16.44 8.95 23.83
CA ALA A 23 -15.26 8.11 23.62
C ALA A 23 -15.50 7.08 22.49
N ALA A 24 -16.69 6.46 22.47
CA ALA A 24 -17.07 5.55 21.40
C ALA A 24 -17.11 6.28 20.04
N VAL A 25 -17.81 7.41 19.93
CA VAL A 25 -17.93 8.15 18.66
C VAL A 25 -16.57 8.62 18.12
N SER A 26 -15.67 9.08 19.00
CA SER A 26 -14.31 9.49 18.58
C SER A 26 -13.46 8.34 18.04
N SER A 27 -13.64 7.12 18.57
CA SER A 27 -12.91 5.93 18.09
C SER A 27 -13.40 5.44 16.72
N LEU A 28 -14.70 5.63 16.43
CA LEU A 28 -15.27 5.33 15.11
C LEU A 28 -14.82 6.34 14.04
N ASP A 29 -14.66 7.63 14.38
CA ASP A 29 -14.16 8.67 13.45
C ASP A 29 -12.77 8.33 12.91
N SER A 30 -11.87 7.86 13.79
CA SER A 30 -10.52 7.42 13.41
C SER A 30 -10.50 6.16 12.53
N ALA A 31 -11.48 5.26 12.66
CA ALA A 31 -11.62 4.09 11.80
C ALA A 31 -12.29 4.41 10.46
N ALA A 32 -13.05 5.51 10.39
CA ALA A 32 -13.81 5.94 9.22
C ALA A 32 -13.07 6.93 8.31
N ARG A 33 -11.89 7.44 8.71
CA ARG A 33 -11.07 8.26 7.80
C ARG A 33 -10.58 7.40 6.64
N SER A 34 -11.14 7.67 5.46
CA SER A 34 -10.64 7.14 4.20
C SER A 34 -9.15 7.47 4.05
N LEU A 35 -8.33 6.48 3.74
CA LEU A 35 -6.93 6.68 3.41
C LEU A 35 -6.81 7.21 1.99
N ASP A 36 -6.00 8.25 1.80
CA ASP A 36 -5.62 8.72 0.47
C ASP A 36 -4.89 7.60 -0.26
N THR A 37 -5.36 7.28 -1.46
CA THR A 37 -4.86 6.16 -2.24
C THR A 37 -3.95 6.69 -3.34
N PHE A 38 -2.69 6.24 -3.35
CA PHE A 38 -1.67 6.65 -4.30
C PHE A 38 -1.35 5.51 -5.26
N GLU A 39 -1.10 5.85 -6.52
CA GLU A 39 -0.66 4.91 -7.54
C GLU A 39 0.69 5.34 -8.12
N MET A 40 1.51 4.35 -8.46
CA MET A 40 2.66 4.55 -9.31
C MET A 40 2.27 4.29 -10.77
N LEU A 41 2.83 5.10 -11.66
CA LEU A 41 2.61 4.99 -13.09
C LEU A 41 3.74 4.17 -13.75
N PRO A 42 3.42 3.34 -14.76
CA PRO A 42 4.44 2.66 -15.55
C PRO A 42 5.27 3.66 -16.36
N LEU A 43 6.46 3.23 -16.79
CA LEU A 43 7.29 4.04 -17.67
C LEU A 43 6.55 4.30 -19.01
N PRO A 44 6.66 5.51 -19.57
CA PRO A 44 6.04 5.83 -20.85
C PRO A 44 6.70 5.02 -21.99
N PRO A 45 6.04 4.92 -23.16
CA PRO A 45 6.64 4.29 -24.33
C PRO A 45 8.00 4.89 -24.66
N ALA A 46 9.02 4.06 -24.77
CA ALA A 46 10.30 4.49 -25.31
C ALA A 46 10.10 4.72 -26.82
N GLY A 47 10.44 5.90 -27.35
CA GLY A 47 10.30 6.26 -28.78
C GLY A 47 11.13 5.35 -29.70
N GLY A 48 10.68 4.11 -29.89
CA GLY A 48 11.51 2.97 -30.26
C GLY A 48 12.16 3.10 -31.63
N SER A 49 13.49 3.21 -31.64
CA SER A 49 14.30 2.99 -32.86
C SER A 49 15.03 1.64 -32.79
N GLY A 50 14.43 0.59 -33.36
CA GLY A 50 15.11 -0.67 -33.69
C GLY A 50 14.25 -1.92 -33.52
N ALA A 51 14.85 -3.08 -33.77
CA ALA A 51 14.12 -4.34 -33.94
C ALA A 51 13.44 -4.84 -32.66
N VAL A 52 12.24 -5.40 -32.84
CA VAL A 52 11.48 -6.13 -31.81
C VAL A 52 11.97 -7.57 -31.77
N SER A 53 12.25 -8.11 -30.57
CA SER A 53 12.54 -9.53 -30.40
C SER A 53 11.29 -10.38 -30.55
N GLY A 54 11.38 -11.56 -31.15
CA GLY A 54 10.27 -12.53 -31.20
C GLY A 54 10.10 -13.34 -29.91
N ARG A 55 10.62 -12.86 -28.77
CA ARG A 55 10.67 -13.60 -27.50
C ARG A 55 9.51 -13.23 -26.58
N THR A 56 9.09 -14.20 -25.78
CA THR A 56 8.06 -14.06 -24.75
C THR A 56 8.68 -14.01 -23.36
N LEU A 57 8.27 -13.04 -22.56
CA LEU A 57 8.68 -12.85 -21.18
C LEU A 57 7.48 -13.01 -20.23
N TYR A 58 7.59 -13.94 -19.29
CA TYR A 58 6.69 -14.03 -18.14
C TYR A 58 7.29 -13.26 -16.96
N VAL A 59 6.49 -12.40 -16.32
CA VAL A 59 6.88 -11.66 -15.12
C VAL A 59 6.21 -12.32 -13.92
N ALA A 60 7.00 -12.98 -13.07
CA ALA A 60 6.52 -13.57 -11.84
C ALA A 60 6.12 -12.48 -10.83
N VAL A 61 5.28 -12.83 -9.85
CA VAL A 61 4.99 -11.92 -8.74
C VAL A 61 6.30 -11.69 -7.95
N PRO A 62 6.73 -10.44 -7.74
CA PRO A 62 7.90 -10.14 -6.93
C PRO A 62 7.79 -10.70 -5.51
N THR A 63 8.89 -11.16 -4.96
CA THR A 63 8.98 -11.51 -3.53
C THR A 63 9.34 -10.26 -2.72
N ALA A 64 8.88 -10.20 -1.47
CA ALA A 64 9.20 -9.13 -0.55
C ALA A 64 9.02 -9.59 0.90
N SER A 65 9.67 -8.90 1.85
CA SER A 65 9.38 -9.09 3.27
C SER A 65 7.94 -8.67 3.61
N ALA A 66 7.36 -9.20 4.68
CA ALA A 66 5.98 -8.88 5.10
C ALA A 66 5.76 -7.38 5.38
N ALA A 67 6.79 -6.64 5.79
CA ALA A 67 6.71 -5.20 5.99
C ALA A 67 6.54 -4.43 4.66
N ILE A 68 7.14 -4.95 3.58
CA ILE A 68 7.08 -4.38 2.23
C ILE A 68 5.84 -4.91 1.47
N ALA A 69 5.46 -6.17 1.68
CA ALA A 69 4.29 -6.82 1.07
C ALA A 69 2.98 -6.34 1.71
N SER A 70 2.70 -5.05 1.59
CA SER A 70 1.47 -4.41 2.06
C SER A 70 1.03 -3.30 1.11
N ASP A 71 -0.19 -2.80 1.30
CA ASP A 71 -0.67 -1.57 0.67
C ASP A 71 -0.29 -0.31 1.45
N ARG A 72 0.49 -0.41 2.54
CA ARG A 72 0.88 0.74 3.36
C ARG A 72 2.19 1.34 2.85
N ILE A 73 2.26 2.67 2.83
CA ILE A 73 3.47 3.38 2.41
C ILE A 73 4.50 3.32 3.55
N MET A 74 5.51 2.46 3.41
CA MET A 74 6.56 2.28 4.40
C MET A 74 7.49 3.51 4.45
N VAL A 75 7.84 3.90 5.68
CA VAL A 75 8.81 4.96 5.98
C VAL A 75 9.85 4.39 6.93
N LYS A 76 11.13 4.67 6.70
CA LYS A 76 12.21 4.39 7.64
C LYS A 76 12.74 5.70 8.24
N PRO A 77 12.29 6.07 9.46
CA PRO A 77 12.83 7.23 10.17
C PRO A 77 14.31 7.09 10.52
N ASN A 78 14.76 5.85 10.75
CA ASN A 78 16.15 5.47 10.96
C ASN A 78 16.35 4.01 10.49
N PRO A 79 17.59 3.49 10.41
CA PRO A 79 17.85 2.15 9.89
C PRO A 79 17.16 1.00 10.63
N LEU A 80 16.79 1.20 11.90
CA LEU A 80 16.25 0.18 12.81
C LEU A 80 14.74 0.28 13.03
N GLN A 81 14.09 1.31 12.50
CA GLN A 81 12.66 1.56 12.71
C GLN A 81 11.89 1.47 11.41
N ILE A 82 10.76 0.76 11.47
CA ILE A 82 9.75 0.70 10.40
C ILE A 82 8.53 1.46 10.88
N ALA A 83 8.06 2.40 10.08
CA ALA A 83 6.83 3.14 10.27
C ALA A 83 6.02 3.14 8.96
N PHE A 84 4.77 3.58 9.02
CA PHE A 84 3.92 3.75 7.84
C PHE A 84 3.40 5.18 7.79
N LEU A 85 3.32 5.74 6.59
CA LEU A 85 2.74 7.06 6.38
C LEU A 85 1.26 7.05 6.82
N PRO A 86 0.87 7.90 7.80
CA PRO A 86 -0.50 7.94 8.26
C PRO A 86 -1.40 8.58 7.21
N GLY A 87 -2.64 8.10 7.09
CA GLY A 87 -3.62 8.66 6.16
C GLY A 87 -3.39 8.28 4.69
N SER A 88 -2.38 7.47 4.38
CA SER A 88 -2.01 7.15 2.99
C SER A 88 -1.80 5.65 2.78
N ARG A 89 -2.12 5.20 1.58
CA ARG A 89 -1.90 3.83 1.12
C ARG A 89 -1.61 3.78 -0.39
N TRP A 90 -1.01 2.70 -0.82
CA TRP A 90 -0.96 2.30 -2.21
C TRP A 90 -2.34 1.81 -2.68
N VAL A 91 -2.56 1.85 -3.98
CA VAL A 91 -3.78 1.33 -4.61
C VAL A 91 -3.91 -0.19 -4.55
N ASP A 92 -2.79 -0.90 -4.40
CA ASP A 92 -2.71 -2.37 -4.27
C ASP A 92 -1.54 -2.76 -3.37
N GLU A 93 -1.46 -4.04 -2.99
CA GLU A 93 -0.28 -4.60 -2.36
C GLU A 93 0.95 -4.43 -3.25
N LEU A 94 2.04 -3.98 -2.64
CA LEU A 94 3.20 -3.53 -3.39
C LEU A 94 3.80 -4.56 -4.37
N PRO A 95 3.91 -5.87 -4.06
CA PRO A 95 4.40 -6.86 -5.03
C PRO A 95 3.54 -6.93 -6.30
N LEU A 96 2.21 -6.91 -6.16
CA LEU A 96 1.29 -6.96 -7.30
C LEU A 96 1.35 -5.66 -8.11
N HIS A 97 1.40 -4.51 -7.42
CA HIS A 97 1.54 -3.22 -8.08
C HIS A 97 2.84 -3.15 -8.90
N VAL A 98 3.97 -3.58 -8.31
CA VAL A 98 5.28 -3.63 -9.00
C VAL A 98 5.26 -4.61 -10.17
N GLN A 99 4.60 -5.77 -10.04
CA GLN A 99 4.44 -6.70 -11.16
C GLN A 99 3.73 -6.03 -12.35
N SER A 100 2.62 -5.34 -12.09
CA SER A 100 1.87 -4.59 -13.10
C SER A 100 2.73 -3.51 -13.77
N LEU A 101 3.51 -2.77 -12.98
CA LEU A 101 4.45 -1.77 -13.48
C LEU A 101 5.51 -2.38 -14.39
N LEU A 102 6.10 -3.52 -13.99
CA LEU A 102 7.11 -4.22 -14.78
C LEU A 102 6.53 -4.69 -16.11
N VAL A 103 5.37 -5.36 -16.11
CA VAL A 103 4.71 -5.83 -17.33
C VAL A 103 4.45 -4.67 -18.29
N ARG A 104 3.83 -3.59 -17.80
CA ARG A 104 3.49 -2.43 -18.63
C ARG A 104 4.72 -1.69 -19.12
N SER A 105 5.70 -1.44 -18.26
CA SER A 105 6.93 -0.71 -18.62
C SER A 105 7.78 -1.49 -19.62
N LEU A 106 7.89 -2.81 -19.46
CA LEU A 106 8.62 -3.67 -20.39
C LEU A 106 7.90 -3.77 -21.73
N ALA A 107 6.56 -3.91 -21.75
CA ALA A 107 5.78 -3.86 -22.97
C ALA A 107 5.91 -2.50 -23.69
N ASN A 108 5.89 -1.40 -22.93
CA ASN A 108 6.04 -0.03 -23.44
C ASN A 108 7.40 0.23 -24.10
N THR A 109 8.42 -0.61 -23.87
CA THR A 109 9.68 -0.52 -24.62
C THR A 109 9.51 -0.82 -26.11
N GLY A 110 8.48 -1.60 -26.48
CA GLY A 110 8.29 -2.10 -27.84
C GLY A 110 9.40 -3.03 -28.34
N ARG A 111 10.29 -3.53 -27.45
CA ARG A 111 11.43 -4.40 -27.83
C ARG A 111 11.21 -5.88 -27.58
N ILE A 112 10.26 -6.21 -26.71
CA ILE A 112 9.94 -7.59 -26.33
C ILE A 112 8.65 -7.98 -27.04
N GLY A 113 8.67 -9.12 -27.74
CA GLY A 113 7.55 -9.54 -28.57
C GLY A 113 6.26 -9.73 -27.78
N PHE A 114 6.36 -10.33 -26.59
CA PHE A 114 5.23 -10.47 -25.68
C PHE A 114 5.69 -10.44 -24.22
N VAL A 115 4.99 -9.67 -23.37
CA VAL A 115 5.22 -9.61 -21.92
C VAL A 115 3.91 -9.92 -21.21
N THR A 116 3.93 -10.86 -20.26
CA THR A 116 2.73 -11.31 -19.55
C THR A 116 3.01 -11.63 -18.09
N SER A 117 2.00 -11.51 -17.23
CA SER A 117 1.98 -12.03 -15.85
C SER A 117 1.02 -13.22 -15.70
N GLN A 118 0.32 -13.60 -16.77
CA GLN A 118 -0.61 -14.73 -16.76
C GLN A 118 0.16 -16.03 -16.95
N THR A 119 -0.16 -17.03 -16.14
CA THR A 119 0.42 -18.39 -16.22
C THR A 119 -0.22 -19.24 -17.32
N ALA A 120 -1.35 -18.80 -17.86
CA ALA A 120 -2.01 -19.43 -19.00
C ALA A 120 -1.47 -18.85 -20.31
N GLY A 121 -1.12 -19.73 -21.26
CA GLY A 121 -0.64 -19.34 -22.59
C GLY A 121 0.54 -20.18 -23.07
N PRO A 122 1.19 -19.77 -24.16
CA PRO A 122 2.44 -20.36 -24.62
C PRO A 122 3.51 -20.31 -23.51
N LEU A 123 4.36 -21.34 -23.46
CA LEU A 123 5.51 -21.35 -22.56
C LEU A 123 6.40 -20.12 -22.85
N PRO A 124 6.75 -19.33 -21.82
CA PRO A 124 7.60 -18.16 -22.03
C PRO A 124 9.04 -18.60 -22.34
N ASP A 125 9.73 -17.84 -23.19
CA ASP A 125 11.18 -18.03 -23.40
C ASP A 125 11.98 -17.68 -22.13
N TYR A 126 11.51 -16.68 -21.39
CA TYR A 126 12.16 -16.16 -20.19
C TYR A 126 11.16 -15.91 -19.06
N VAL A 127 11.64 -16.07 -17.84
CA VAL A 127 10.91 -15.71 -16.62
C VAL A 127 11.70 -14.65 -15.86
N LEU A 128 11.07 -13.50 -15.59
CA LEU A 128 11.60 -12.48 -14.71
C LEU A 128 11.14 -12.75 -13.28
N GLN A 129 12.10 -13.06 -12.41
CA GLN A 129 11.90 -13.14 -10.96
C GLN A 129 12.53 -11.91 -10.31
N THR A 130 11.81 -11.30 -9.39
CA THR A 130 12.21 -10.04 -8.74
C THR A 130 12.08 -10.21 -7.23
N ASP A 131 13.10 -9.79 -6.49
CA ASP A 131 13.03 -9.66 -5.02
C ASP A 131 13.13 -8.18 -4.63
N ILE A 132 12.18 -7.72 -3.83
CA ILE A 132 12.09 -6.33 -3.35
C ILE A 132 12.75 -6.26 -1.97
N GLY A 133 14.05 -5.96 -1.97
CA GLY A 133 14.82 -5.82 -0.72
C GLY A 133 14.56 -4.52 0.03
N ALA A 134 14.16 -3.45 -0.67
CA ALA A 134 13.86 -2.16 -0.09
C ALA A 134 12.81 -1.43 -0.93
N PHE A 135 11.80 -0.88 -0.25
CA PHE A 135 10.80 -0.01 -0.84
C PHE A 135 10.18 0.84 0.26
N GLN A 136 10.80 1.99 0.52
CA GLN A 136 10.40 2.89 1.60
C GLN A 136 10.77 4.32 1.27
N ALA A 137 10.08 5.27 1.90
CA ALA A 137 10.58 6.63 2.02
C ALA A 137 11.64 6.72 3.13
N GLU A 138 12.69 7.51 2.88
CA GLU A 138 13.72 7.83 3.86
C GLU A 138 13.59 9.31 4.23
N VAL A 139 13.67 9.60 5.53
CA VAL A 139 13.64 10.98 6.01
C VAL A 139 15.07 11.50 5.98
N THR A 140 15.48 12.12 4.87
CA THR A 140 16.73 12.86 4.85
C THR A 140 16.55 14.10 5.72
N PRO A 141 17.37 14.31 6.78
CA PRO A 141 17.34 15.57 7.50
C PRO A 141 17.70 16.71 6.54
N ALA A 142 16.89 17.76 6.54
CA ALA A 142 17.07 18.96 5.73
C ALA A 142 18.28 19.79 6.19
#